data_AF-A0A1B6DY04-F1
#
_entry.id   AF-A0A1B6DY04-F1
#
_cell.length_a   1.000
_cell.length_b   1.000
_cell.length_c   1.000
_cell.angle_alpha   90.00
_cell.angle_beta   90.00
_cell.angle_gamma   90.00
#
_symmetry.space_group_name_H-M   'P 1'
#
loop_
_entity.id
_entity.type
_entity.pdbx_description
1 polymer ?
#
loop_
_entity_poly.entity_id
_entity_poly.type
_entity_poly.pdbx_seq_one_letter_code
_entity_poly.pdbx_strand_id
1 'polypeptide(L)'
;MREMKMDKTELGCLRSIILFNPAVRGLKSKQEVDILREKVYSALDNYTRIAHPDEPGRFAKLLLRLPSLRSIGLKCLEHLFFYRLIGDAPIDTFLMEMLESPTDT
;
A
#
# COMPACT_ATOMS: atom_id res chain seq x y z
N MET A 1 9.15 -8.04 -10.20
CA MET A 1 8.35 -8.81 -9.22
C MET A 1 8.56 -10.32 -9.38
N ARG A 2 8.36 -10.90 -10.58
CA ARG A 2 8.65 -12.33 -10.85
C ARG A 2 10.12 -12.69 -10.64
N GLU A 3 11.04 -11.86 -11.15
CA GLU A 3 12.48 -12.09 -11.00
C GLU A 3 12.98 -12.04 -9.55
N MET A 4 12.39 -11.18 -8.72
CA MET A 4 12.75 -11.10 -7.29
C MET A 4 12.00 -12.12 -6.44
N LYS A 5 11.12 -12.94 -7.05
CA LYS A 5 10.27 -13.92 -6.37
C LYS A 5 9.60 -13.31 -5.13
N MET A 6 8.92 -12.17 -5.32
CA MET A 6 8.20 -11.53 -4.22
C MET A 6 7.05 -12.42 -3.76
N ASP A 7 6.97 -12.68 -2.46
CA ASP A 7 5.91 -13.48 -1.87
C ASP A 7 4.69 -12.65 -1.44
N LYS A 8 3.66 -13.33 -0.92
CA LYS A 8 2.41 -12.71 -0.49
C LYS A 8 2.57 -11.84 0.76
N THR A 9 3.46 -12.21 1.67
CA THR A 9 3.74 -11.47 2.90
C THR A 9 4.39 -10.14 2.56
N GLU A 10 5.43 -10.17 1.72
CA GLU A 10 6.13 -8.98 1.24
C GLU A 10 5.19 -8.04 0.48
N LEU A 11 4.37 -8.60 -0.41
CA LEU A 11 3.36 -7.83 -1.13
C LEU A 11 2.34 -7.19 -0.17
N GLY A 12 1.90 -7.93 0.85
CA GLY A 12 1.03 -7.44 1.91
C GLY A 12 1.64 -6.26 2.64
N CYS A 13 2.89 -6.38 3.10
CA CYS A 13 3.61 -5.29 3.76
C CYS A 13 3.75 -4.06 2.87
N LEU A 14 4.10 -4.21 1.58
CA LEU A 14 4.20 -3.07 0.67
C LEU A 14 2.85 -2.37 0.46
N ARG A 15 1.75 -3.14 0.35
CA ARG A 15 0.39 -2.57 0.28
C ARG A 15 0.02 -1.82 1.55
N SER A 16 0.32 -2.38 2.72
CA SER A 16 0.08 -1.72 4.01
C SER A 16 0.92 -0.45 4.18
N ILE A 17 2.18 -0.44 3.73
CA ILE A 17 3.02 0.77 3.72
C ILE A 17 2.37 1.85 2.86
N ILE A 18 1.85 1.51 1.66
CA ILE A 18 1.15 2.47 0.78
C ILE A 18 -0.11 3.00 1.47
N LEU A 19 -0.90 2.12 2.08
CA LEU A 19 -2.14 2.46 2.78
C LEU A 19 -1.89 3.44 3.94
N PHE A 20 -0.91 3.15 4.79
CA PHE A 20 -0.59 3.96 5.96
C PHE A 20 0.25 5.19 5.59
N ASN A 21 -0.25 6.08 4.75
CA ASN A 21 0.45 7.28 4.32
C ASN A 21 0.12 8.52 5.17
N PRO A 22 1.00 8.98 6.08
CA PRO A 22 0.73 10.14 6.93
C PRO A 22 0.72 11.47 6.16
N ALA A 23 1.24 11.48 4.92
CA ALA A 23 1.27 12.66 4.06
C ALA A 23 -0.05 12.93 3.30
N VAL A 24 -1.08 12.10 3.49
CA VAL A 24 -2.39 12.32 2.86
C VAL A 24 -3.04 13.59 3.41
N ARG A 25 -3.51 14.46 2.51
CA ARG A 25 -4.23 15.68 2.88
C ARG A 25 -5.55 15.34 3.55
N GLY A 26 -5.91 16.06 4.61
CA GLY A 26 -7.15 15.82 5.37
C GLY A 26 -7.08 14.68 6.39
N LEU A 27 -5.97 13.94 6.46
CA LEU A 27 -5.80 12.88 7.47
C LEU A 27 -5.74 13.50 8.88
N LYS A 28 -6.65 13.07 9.76
CA LYS A 28 -6.73 13.51 11.17
C LYS A 28 -5.66 12.82 12.03
N SER A 29 -5.60 11.49 12.01
CA SER A 29 -4.74 10.68 12.89
C SER A 29 -3.35 10.43 12.29
N LYS A 30 -2.63 11.49 11.89
CA LYS A 30 -1.33 11.34 11.19
C LYS A 30 -0.29 10.58 12.01
N GLN A 31 -0.18 10.87 13.30
CA GLN A 31 0.79 10.23 14.19
C GLN A 31 0.53 8.72 14.32
N GLU A 32 -0.73 8.32 14.52
CA GLU A 32 -1.11 6.91 14.61
C GLU A 32 -0.78 6.16 13.30
N VAL A 33 -1.11 6.77 12.16
CA VAL A 33 -0.80 6.21 10.84
C VAL A 33 0.70 6.05 10.62
N ASP A 34 1.51 7.00 11.09
CA ASP A 34 2.97 6.92 11.00
C ASP A 34 3.52 5.77 11.85
N ILE A 35 3.05 5.64 13.10
CA ILE A 35 3.40 4.53 13.99
C ILE A 35 3.02 3.17 13.36
N LEU A 36 1.84 3.07 12.76
CA LEU A 36 1.41 1.84 12.07
C LEU A 36 2.32 1.53 10.88
N ARG A 37 2.70 2.54 10.09
CA ARG A 37 3.64 2.37 8.98
C ARG A 37 5.02 1.91 9.46
N GLU A 38 5.55 2.49 10.53
CA GLU A 38 6.83 2.07 11.13
C GLU A 38 6.79 0.61 11.60
N LYS A 39 5.69 0.18 12.23
CA LYS A 39 5.49 -1.23 12.62
C LYS A 39 5.54 -2.16 11.40
N VAL A 40 4.94 -1.76 10.28
CA VAL A 40 5.00 -2.56 9.04
C VAL A 40 6.41 -2.60 8.44
N TYR A 41 7.16 -1.48 8.47
CA TYR A 41 8.57 -1.48 8.05
C TYR A 41 9.41 -2.44 8.90
N SER A 42 9.29 -2.36 10.23
CA SER A 42 10.01 -3.24 11.14
C SER A 42 9.64 -4.71 10.94
N ALA A 43 8.36 -5.00 10.70
CA ALA A 43 7.89 -6.36 10.44
C ALA A 43 8.46 -6.90 9.12
N LEU A 44 8.46 -6.11 8.05
CA LEU A 44 9.00 -6.51 6.75
C LEU A 44 10.51 -6.72 6.81
N ASP A 45 11.24 -5.82 7.44
CA ASP A 45 12.68 -5.91 7.62
C ASP A 45 13.06 -7.19 8.37
N ASN A 46 12.40 -7.47 9.50
CA ASN A 46 12.59 -8.71 10.24
C ASN A 46 12.21 -9.95 9.42
N TYR A 47 11.08 -9.92 8.71
CA TYR A 47 10.63 -11.01 7.86
C TYR A 47 11.69 -11.35 6.80
N THR A 48 12.20 -10.34 6.09
CA THR A 48 13.19 -10.58 5.02
C THR A 48 14.51 -11.14 5.55
N ARG A 49 14.96 -10.74 6.75
CA ARG A 49 16.14 -11.34 7.39
C ARG A 49 15.97 -12.82 7.70
N ILE A 50 14.78 -13.23 8.12
CA ILE A 50 14.49 -14.61 8.53
C ILE A 50 14.20 -15.49 7.30
N ALA A 51 13.37 -14.99 6.37
CA ALA A 51 12.94 -15.74 5.20
C ALA A 51 13.99 -15.77 4.08
N HIS A 52 14.85 -14.76 4.01
CA HIS A 52 15.87 -14.60 2.98
C HIS A 52 17.23 -14.17 3.57
N PRO A 53 17.83 -14.97 4.47
CA PRO A 53 19.09 -14.62 5.14
C PRO A 53 20.25 -14.41 4.15
N ASP A 54 20.20 -15.06 2.98
CA ASP A 54 21.23 -14.95 1.93
C ASP A 54 21.05 -13.71 1.03
N GLU A 55 20.01 -12.91 1.23
CA GLU A 55 19.72 -11.69 0.45
C GLU A 55 19.69 -10.43 1.34
N PRO A 56 20.82 -9.95 1.89
CA PRO A 56 20.86 -8.83 2.84
C PRO A 56 20.33 -7.50 2.30
N GLY A 57 20.21 -7.35 0.97
CA GLY A 57 19.62 -6.18 0.31
C GLY A 57 18.12 -6.29 0.01
N ARG A 58 17.45 -7.38 0.39
CA ARG A 58 16.08 -7.66 -0.05
C ARG A 58 15.07 -6.64 0.46
N PHE A 59 15.15 -6.25 1.73
CA PHE A 59 14.31 -5.20 2.30
C PHE A 59 14.34 -3.91 1.47
N ALA A 60 15.55 -3.37 1.23
CA ALA A 60 15.72 -2.17 0.41
C ALA A 60 15.20 -2.36 -1.03
N LYS A 61 15.50 -3.52 -1.65
CA LYS A 61 15.05 -3.85 -3.01
C LYS A 61 13.52 -3.86 -3.13
N LEU A 62 12.82 -4.35 -2.11
CA LEU A 62 11.35 -4.31 -2.03
C LEU A 62 10.85 -2.86 -1.94
N LEU A 63 11.42 -2.05 -1.05
CA LEU A 63 11.01 -0.65 -0.88
C LEU A 63 11.25 0.19 -2.14
N LEU A 64 12.30 -0.10 -2.90
CA LEU A 64 12.59 0.55 -4.19
C LEU A 64 11.53 0.28 -5.27
N ARG A 65 10.53 -0.56 -5.03
CA ARG A 65 9.37 -0.71 -5.93
C ARG A 65 8.31 0.37 -5.72
N LEU A 66 8.26 0.98 -4.54
CA LEU A 66 7.25 1.98 -4.19
C LEU A 66 7.32 3.24 -5.07
N PRO A 67 8.50 3.82 -5.41
CA PRO A 67 8.56 4.99 -6.27
C PRO A 67 8.04 4.71 -7.69
N SER A 68 8.44 3.58 -8.29
CA SER A 68 7.96 3.18 -9.62
C SER A 68 6.45 2.97 -9.63
N LEU A 69 5.90 2.35 -8.58
CA LEU A 69 4.46 2.17 -8.46
C LEU A 69 3.71 3.50 -8.32
N ARG A 70 4.26 4.45 -7.55
CA ARG A 70 3.71 5.81 -7.45
C ARG A 70 3.67 6.49 -8.82
N SER A 71 4.74 6.41 -9.60
CA SER A 71 4.78 6.99 -10.95
C SER A 71 3.74 6.40 -11.89
N ILE A 72 3.50 5.08 -11.83
CA ILE A 72 2.44 4.43 -12.60
C ILE A 72 1.06 4.88 -12.11
N GLY A 73 0.84 4.87 -10.80
CA GLY A 73 -0.44 5.24 -10.19
C GLY A 73 -0.87 6.67 -10.53
N LEU A 74 0.07 7.62 -10.60
CA LEU A 74 -0.21 8.99 -11.02
C LEU A 74 -0.71 9.06 -12.48
N LYS A 75 -0.09 8.30 -13.39
CA LYS A 75 -0.57 8.20 -14.79
C LYS A 75 -1.93 7.52 -14.89
N CYS A 76 -2.15 6.47 -14.10
CA CYS A 76 -3.41 5.74 -14.10
C CYS A 76 -4.57 6.57 -13.56
N LEU A 77 -4.34 7.43 -12.57
CA LEU A 77 -5.37 8.29 -11.99
C LEU A 77 -6.02 9.19 -13.06
N GLU A 78 -5.20 9.77 -13.94
CA GLU A 78 -5.66 10.58 -15.08
C GLU A 78 -6.61 9.78 -15.99
N HIS A 79 -6.32 8.50 -16.22
CA HIS A 79 -7.16 7.63 -17.04
C HIS A 79 -8.40 7.09 -16.28
N LEU A 80 -8.28 6.76 -14.99
CA LEU A 80 -9.39 6.20 -14.19
C LEU A 80 -10.54 7.20 -14.05
N PHE A 81 -10.22 8.50 -13.89
CA PHE A 81 -11.21 9.57 -13.94
C PHE A 81 -11.80 9.77 -15.35
N PHE A 82 -11.03 9.50 -16.40
CA PHE A 82 -11.49 9.61 -17.79
C PHE A 82 -12.54 8.54 -18.16
N TYR A 83 -12.44 7.33 -17.61
CA TYR A 83 -13.31 6.21 -17.96
C TYR A 83 -14.60 6.08 -17.12
N ARG A 84 -14.88 7.00 -16.17
CA ARG A 84 -16.07 6.96 -15.28
C ARG A 84 -16.38 5.54 -14.75
N LEU A 85 -15.34 4.79 -14.37
CA LEU A 85 -15.51 3.42 -13.87
C LEU A 85 -16.21 3.39 -12.51
N ILE A 86 -16.15 4.52 -11.81
CA ILE A 86 -16.97 4.88 -10.66
C ILE A 86 -18.17 5.59 -11.30
N GLY A 87 -19.39 5.08 -11.13
CA GLY A 87 -20.60 5.69 -11.69
C GLY A 87 -20.83 7.13 -11.21
N ASP A 88 -22.06 7.63 -11.25
CA ASP A 88 -22.32 9.02 -10.85
C ASP A 88 -22.08 9.31 -9.35
N ALA A 89 -21.83 8.29 -8.53
CA ALA A 89 -21.53 8.42 -7.10
C ALA A 89 -20.07 8.88 -6.85
N PRO A 90 -19.84 9.90 -6.00
CA PRO A 90 -18.50 10.27 -5.56
C PRO A 90 -17.76 9.08 -4.92
N ILE A 91 -16.46 8.95 -5.22
CA ILE A 91 -15.61 7.88 -4.67
C ILE A 91 -15.65 7.83 -3.14
N ASP A 92 -15.75 8.98 -2.48
CA ASP A 92 -15.78 9.06 -1.02
C ASP A 92 -17.04 8.39 -0.44
N THR A 93 -18.21 8.61 -1.07
CA THR A 93 -19.48 7.98 -0.70
C THR A 93 -19.40 6.48 -0.90
N PHE A 94 -18.91 6.03 -2.07
CA PHE A 94 -18.76 4.61 -2.36
C PHE A 94 -17.83 3.90 -1.38
N LEU A 95 -16.69 4.50 -1.03
CA LEU A 95 -15.76 3.94 -0.05
C LEU A 95 -16.37 3.89 1.36
N MET A 96 -17.16 4.90 1.73
CA MET A 96 -17.85 4.94 3.02
C MET A 96 -18.87 3.82 3.13
N GLU A 97 -19.71 3.64 2.11
CA GLU A 97 -20.68 2.54 2.04
C GLU A 97 -20.00 1.16 2.12
N MET A 98 -18.87 0.97 1.42
CA MET A 98 -18.11 -0.29 1.50
C MET A 98 -17.55 -0.55 2.90
N LEU A 99 -17.07 0.48 3.60
CA LEU A 99 -16.52 0.35 4.95
C LEU A 99 -17.61 0.14 6.02
N GLU A 100 -18.81 0.64 5.78
CA GLU A 100 -19.97 0.53 6.68
C GLU A 100 -20.82 -0.72 6.40
N SER A 101 -20.70 -1.31 5.21
CA SER A 101 -21.38 -2.56 4.89
C SER A 101 -20.96 -3.68 5.85
N PRO A 102 -21.90 -4.49 6.37
CA PRO A 102 -21.54 -5.64 7.17
C PRO A 102 -20.62 -6.52 6.32
N THR A 103 -19.42 -6.82 6.80
CA THR A 103 -18.66 -7.95 6.25
C THR A 103 -19.53 -9.17 6.39
N ASP A 104 -20.01 -9.73 5.27
CA ASP A 104 -20.68 -11.03 5.25
C ASP A 104 -19.75 -12.03 5.93
N THR A 105 -20.01 -12.31 7.21
CA THR A 105 -19.36 -13.36 8.01
C THR A 105 -20.06 -14.69 7.78
#